data_AF-A0A9N9IZG9-F1
#
_entry.id   AF-A0A9N9IZG9-F1
#
_cell.length_a   1.000
_cell.length_b   1.000
_cell.length_c   1.000
_cell.angle_alpha   90.00
_cell.angle_beta   90.00
_cell.angle_gamma   90.00
#
_symmetry.space_group_name_H-M   'P 1'
#
loop_
_entity.id
_entity.type
_entity.pdbx_description
1 polymer ?
#
loop_
_entity_poly.entity_id
_entity_poly.type
_entity_poly.pdbx_seq_one_letter_code
_entity_poly.pdbx_strand_id
1 'polypeptide(L)'
;MTYNKFEDSRHMPSTQKEVNESEEEIQKALTNSYNSYIPFKSNDGFILNLFHYFIKLFNIHYETAYVVNTLRQYFIDNNADPLNTFNKLIHHQNQSYFTSIIGYFYQFGIGTEISYRLASKFYSRSNIQDKKTSYSLNNSDSLFFNDFIENNYNIGKISLAYLYFYGIGVKEDNQKAFLLCNETIKNNYGLGQYLVGKCFEEGYDVAFKWPSID
;
A
#
# COMPACT_ATOMS: atom_id res chain seq x y z
N MET A 1 21.73 3.88 -27.68
CA MET A 1 20.51 4.68 -27.46
C MET A 1 20.34 4.83 -25.97
N THR A 2 20.67 6.01 -25.45
CA THR A 2 20.64 6.34 -24.02
C THR A 2 19.18 6.57 -23.62
N TYR A 3 18.55 5.64 -22.91
CA TYR A 3 17.20 5.83 -22.40
C TYR A 3 17.25 6.84 -21.24
N ASN A 4 16.59 7.98 -21.45
CA ASN A 4 16.61 9.14 -20.56
C ASN A 4 15.96 8.84 -19.20
N LYS A 5 16.70 9.15 -18.13
CA LYS A 5 16.32 9.02 -16.71
C LYS A 5 15.27 10.06 -16.24
N PHE A 6 14.38 10.57 -17.11
CA PHE A 6 13.73 11.87 -16.87
C PHE A 6 12.24 12.05 -17.21
N GLU A 7 11.47 11.04 -17.62
CA GLU A 7 10.07 11.31 -18.05
C GLU A 7 8.96 11.05 -17.02
N ASP A 8 9.19 10.31 -15.93
CA ASP A 8 8.13 9.95 -14.96
C ASP A 8 8.02 10.87 -13.73
N SER A 9 8.84 11.93 -13.65
CA SER A 9 8.92 12.84 -12.48
C SER A 9 8.15 14.16 -12.63
N ARG A 10 7.41 14.36 -13.73
CA ARG A 10 6.60 15.56 -13.91
C ARG A 10 5.23 15.37 -13.28
N HIS A 11 5.13 15.61 -11.97
CA HIS A 11 4.02 16.25 -11.23
C HIS A 11 4.04 15.79 -9.75
N MET A 12 5.01 16.24 -8.97
CA MET A 12 4.91 16.17 -7.50
C MET A 12 5.36 17.51 -6.90
N PRO A 13 4.47 18.27 -6.23
CA PRO A 13 4.83 19.56 -5.65
C PRO A 13 5.78 19.36 -4.47
N SER A 14 6.85 20.14 -4.49
CA SER A 14 7.88 20.21 -3.45
C SER A 14 7.61 21.41 -2.54
N THR A 15 7.01 21.19 -1.37
CA THR A 15 7.02 22.21 -0.29
C THR A 15 6.93 21.53 1.07
N GLN A 16 8.09 21.35 1.71
CA GLN A 16 8.23 21.17 3.15
C GLN A 16 8.06 22.54 3.84
N LYS A 17 6.92 22.79 4.50
CA LYS A 17 6.77 23.70 5.66
C LYS A 17 5.28 23.93 5.95
N GLU A 18 4.65 22.98 6.67
CA GLU A 18 3.43 23.20 7.50
C GLU A 18 3.04 21.91 8.28
N VAL A 19 4.01 21.03 8.58
CA VAL A 19 3.80 19.59 8.86
C VAL A 19 3.49 19.23 10.33
N ASN A 20 3.57 20.16 11.29
CA ASN A 20 3.66 19.72 12.70
C ASN A 20 2.32 19.65 13.47
N GLU A 21 1.31 20.46 13.14
CA GLU A 21 0.09 20.53 13.96
C GLU A 21 -0.95 19.45 13.59
N SER A 22 -1.10 19.12 12.30
CA SER A 22 -2.03 18.08 11.84
C SER A 22 -1.54 16.66 12.18
N GLU A 23 -0.23 16.42 12.19
CA GLU A 23 0.36 15.11 12.50
C GLU A 23 0.18 14.73 13.98
N GLU A 24 0.21 15.69 14.91
CA GLU A 24 -0.01 15.43 16.33
C GLU A 24 -1.48 15.09 16.63
N GLU A 25 -2.44 15.77 15.99
CA GLU A 25 -3.86 15.46 16.14
C GLU A 25 -4.22 14.09 15.57
N ILE A 26 -3.66 13.75 14.41
CA ILE A 26 -3.78 12.40 13.83
C ILE A 26 -3.13 11.40 14.78
N GLN A 27 -1.91 11.64 15.26
CA GLN A 27 -1.21 10.75 16.18
C GLN A 27 -1.96 10.55 17.51
N LYS A 28 -2.68 11.59 17.99
CA LYS A 28 -3.53 11.55 19.18
C LYS A 28 -4.83 10.78 18.93
N ALA A 29 -5.43 10.91 17.75
CA ALA A 29 -6.55 10.08 17.31
C ALA A 29 -6.14 8.61 17.14
N LEU A 30 -4.91 8.34 16.65
CA LEU A 30 -4.32 7.02 16.50
C LEU A 30 -4.06 6.33 17.86
N THR A 31 -3.80 7.07 18.95
CA THR A 31 -3.54 6.51 20.29
C THR A 31 -4.79 6.25 21.14
N ASN A 32 -5.93 6.89 20.84
CA ASN A 32 -7.12 6.83 21.70
C ASN A 32 -8.11 5.71 21.37
N SER A 33 -7.90 4.91 20.31
CA SER A 33 -8.81 3.80 19.92
C SER A 33 -8.31 2.42 20.38
N TYR A 34 -7.64 2.34 21.53
CA TYR A 34 -7.26 1.06 22.14
C TYR A 34 -8.47 0.41 22.82
N ASN A 35 -8.69 -0.86 22.52
CA ASN A 35 -9.61 -1.81 23.14
C ASN A 35 -11.08 -1.81 22.66
N SER A 36 -11.28 -2.37 21.47
CA SER A 36 -12.24 -3.48 21.29
C SER A 36 -12.06 -4.11 19.90
N TYR A 37 -11.66 -5.38 19.85
CA TYR A 37 -11.76 -6.16 18.62
C TYR A 37 -13.23 -6.33 18.26
N ILE A 38 -13.70 -5.61 17.24
CA ILE A 38 -15.01 -5.79 16.63
C ILE A 38 -14.74 -6.36 15.24
N PRO A 39 -15.12 -7.62 14.96
CA PRO A 39 -15.10 -8.16 13.61
C PRO A 39 -15.93 -7.25 12.70
N PHE A 40 -15.36 -6.82 11.57
CA PHE A 40 -16.08 -6.05 10.58
C PHE A 40 -17.31 -6.84 10.12
N LYS A 41 -18.51 -6.29 10.33
CA LYS A 41 -19.76 -6.92 9.88
C LYS A 41 -20.08 -6.44 8.46
N SER A 42 -20.70 -7.29 7.65
CA SER A 42 -21.05 -7.13 6.23
C SER A 42 -21.86 -5.87 5.83
N ASN A 43 -22.19 -4.97 6.76
CA ASN A 43 -22.92 -3.73 6.50
C ASN A 43 -22.05 -2.60 5.92
N ASP A 44 -20.73 -2.73 5.94
CA ASP A 44 -19.81 -1.76 5.33
C ASP A 44 -19.35 -2.23 3.93
N GLY A 45 -20.30 -2.66 3.10
CA GLY A 45 -20.05 -3.23 1.78
C GLY A 45 -19.25 -2.33 0.84
N PHE A 46 -19.38 -1.00 0.97
CA PHE A 46 -18.62 -0.06 0.15
C PHE A 46 -17.10 -0.16 0.38
N ILE A 47 -16.64 -0.23 1.63
CA ILE A 47 -15.20 -0.27 1.95
C ILE A 47 -14.59 -1.59 1.44
N LEU A 48 -15.30 -2.71 1.60
CA LEU A 48 -14.85 -4.00 1.08
C LEU A 48 -14.81 -4.02 -0.45
N ASN A 49 -15.83 -3.47 -1.11
CA ASN A 49 -15.86 -3.37 -2.57
C ASN A 49 -14.75 -2.44 -3.09
N LEU A 50 -14.51 -1.32 -2.42
CA LEU A 50 -13.41 -0.41 -2.72
C LEU A 50 -12.06 -1.13 -2.60
N PHE A 51 -11.85 -1.87 -1.51
CA PHE A 51 -10.58 -2.58 -1.31
C PHE A 51 -10.39 -3.72 -2.32
N HIS A 52 -11.45 -4.49 -2.60
CA HIS A 52 -11.44 -5.47 -3.68
C HIS A 52 -11.09 -4.84 -5.03
N TYR A 53 -11.70 -3.71 -5.35
CA TYR A 53 -11.46 -2.98 -6.58
C TYR A 53 -10.02 -2.45 -6.66
N PHE A 54 -9.50 -1.90 -5.57
CA PHE A 54 -8.12 -1.47 -5.43
C PHE A 54 -7.12 -2.61 -5.68
N ILE A 55 -7.33 -3.79 -5.07
CA ILE A 55 -6.49 -4.97 -5.30
C ILE A 55 -6.49 -5.34 -6.79
N LYS A 56 -7.67 -5.40 -7.41
CA LYS A 56 -7.79 -5.73 -8.84
C LYS A 56 -7.01 -4.75 -9.71
N LEU A 57 -7.13 -3.45 -9.45
CA LEU A 57 -6.40 -2.42 -10.20
C LEU A 57 -4.89 -2.54 -10.00
N PHE A 58 -4.44 -2.71 -8.77
CA PHE A 58 -3.02 -2.81 -8.44
C PHE A 58 -2.36 -4.05 -9.08
N ASN A 59 -3.10 -5.16 -9.19
CA ASN A 59 -2.57 -6.39 -9.78
C ASN A 59 -2.39 -6.28 -11.30
N ILE A 60 -3.29 -5.58 -11.98
CA ILE A 60 -3.33 -5.50 -13.44
C ILE A 60 -2.41 -4.38 -13.97
N HIS A 61 -2.31 -3.26 -13.26
CA HIS A 61 -1.67 -2.05 -13.78
C HIS A 61 -0.37 -1.73 -13.02
N TYR A 62 0.73 -1.57 -13.76
CA TYR A 62 2.00 -1.11 -13.19
C TYR A 62 2.04 0.42 -13.01
N GLU A 63 1.20 1.16 -13.75
CA GLU A 63 1.16 2.63 -13.73
C GLU A 63 0.33 3.17 -12.56
N THR A 64 0.98 3.85 -11.63
CA THR A 64 0.33 4.39 -10.43
C THR A 64 -0.72 5.46 -10.74
N ALA A 65 -0.47 6.32 -11.74
CA ALA A 65 -1.40 7.37 -12.15
C ALA A 65 -2.75 6.81 -12.63
N TYR A 66 -2.74 5.70 -13.38
CA TYR A 66 -3.95 5.03 -13.83
C TYR A 66 -4.79 4.52 -12.65
N VAL A 67 -4.15 3.86 -11.69
CA VAL A 67 -4.83 3.34 -10.49
C VAL A 67 -5.45 4.49 -9.68
N VAL A 68 -4.72 5.59 -9.45
CA VAL A 68 -5.24 6.76 -8.72
C VAL A 68 -6.46 7.37 -9.41
N ASN A 69 -6.38 7.63 -10.72
CA ASN A 69 -7.48 8.23 -11.46
C ASN A 69 -8.73 7.34 -11.46
N THR A 70 -8.52 6.03 -11.60
CA THR A 70 -9.61 5.05 -11.58
C THR A 70 -10.26 4.95 -10.19
N LEU A 71 -9.48 5.00 -9.11
CA LEU A 71 -10.04 5.07 -7.75
C LEU A 71 -10.84 6.36 -7.51
N ARG A 72 -10.34 7.50 -7.98
CA ARG A 72 -11.09 8.78 -7.90
C ARG A 72 -12.41 8.69 -8.64
N GLN A 73 -12.43 8.07 -9.82
CA GLN A 73 -13.66 7.82 -10.57
C GLN A 73 -14.62 6.91 -9.82
N TYR A 74 -14.12 5.85 -9.17
CA TYR A 74 -14.93 4.95 -8.35
C TYR A 74 -15.70 5.70 -7.24
N PHE A 75 -15.08 6.69 -6.59
CA PHE A 75 -15.78 7.52 -5.61
C PHE A 75 -16.91 8.35 -6.23
N ILE A 76 -16.67 8.94 -7.40
CA ILE A 76 -17.68 9.71 -8.16
C ILE A 76 -18.85 8.81 -8.55
N ASP A 77 -18.58 7.65 -9.13
CA ASP A 77 -19.61 6.72 -9.63
C ASP A 77 -20.50 6.17 -8.52
N ASN A 78 -19.96 6.05 -7.30
CA ASN A 78 -20.70 5.58 -6.12
C ASN A 78 -21.25 6.72 -5.26
N ASN A 79 -21.12 7.98 -5.71
CA ASN A 79 -21.54 9.18 -4.97
C ASN A 79 -21.02 9.19 -3.52
N ALA A 80 -19.76 8.75 -3.36
CA ALA A 80 -19.09 8.56 -2.08
C ALA A 80 -18.00 9.63 -1.88
N ASP A 81 -17.91 10.14 -0.66
CA ASP A 81 -16.90 11.14 -0.31
C ASP A 81 -15.56 10.45 0.08
N PRO A 82 -14.44 10.78 -0.57
CA PRO A 82 -13.14 10.18 -0.26
C PRO A 82 -12.67 10.45 1.18
N LEU A 83 -12.91 11.65 1.71
CA LEU A 83 -12.47 12.02 3.08
C LEU A 83 -13.22 11.22 4.14
N ASN A 84 -14.55 11.14 4.04
CA ASN A 84 -15.38 10.33 4.92
C ASN A 84 -15.01 8.84 4.84
N THR A 85 -14.74 8.34 3.63
CA THR A 85 -14.30 6.95 3.45
C THR A 85 -12.93 6.71 4.07
N PHE A 86 -11.99 7.63 3.85
CA PHE A 86 -10.67 7.57 4.47
C PHE A 86 -10.78 7.55 5.99
N ASN A 87 -11.55 8.46 6.59
CA ASN A 87 -11.79 8.49 8.04
C ASN A 87 -12.30 7.14 8.56
N LYS A 88 -13.25 6.51 7.86
CA LYS A 88 -13.72 5.16 8.20
C LYS A 88 -12.59 4.12 8.12
N LEU A 89 -11.78 4.12 7.05
CA LEU A 89 -10.64 3.22 6.91
C LEU A 89 -9.65 3.36 8.08
N ILE A 90 -9.31 4.60 8.50
CA ILE A 90 -8.36 4.79 9.61
C ILE A 90 -8.95 4.32 10.94
N HIS A 91 -10.26 4.46 11.16
CA HIS A 91 -10.89 3.90 12.36
C HIS A 91 -10.77 2.37 12.43
N HIS A 92 -10.65 1.70 11.29
CA HIS A 92 -10.39 0.26 11.17
C HIS A 92 -8.90 -0.08 11.05
N GLN A 93 -7.96 0.82 11.35
CA GLN A 93 -6.52 0.60 11.19
C GLN A 93 -5.94 -0.62 11.95
N ASN A 94 -6.65 -1.12 12.96
CA ASN A 94 -6.27 -2.31 13.71
C ASN A 94 -6.67 -3.61 12.99
N GLN A 95 -7.50 -3.53 11.95
CA GLN A 95 -7.74 -4.59 10.99
C GLN A 95 -6.66 -4.48 9.92
N SER A 96 -5.68 -5.36 10.02
CA SER A 96 -4.43 -5.23 9.28
C SER A 96 -4.58 -5.25 7.76
N TYR A 97 -5.68 -5.78 7.22
CA TYR A 97 -5.89 -5.90 5.78
C TYR A 97 -6.23 -4.58 5.07
N PHE A 98 -6.51 -3.46 5.75
CA PHE A 98 -6.67 -2.15 5.08
C PHE A 98 -5.41 -1.28 5.09
N THR A 99 -4.33 -1.75 5.72
CA THR A 99 -3.13 -0.92 5.91
C THR A 99 -2.50 -0.48 4.58
N SER A 100 -2.53 -1.33 3.55
CA SER A 100 -2.02 -1.00 2.21
C SER A 100 -2.82 0.12 1.53
N ILE A 101 -4.16 0.04 1.52
CA ILE A 101 -4.99 1.09 0.89
C ILE A 101 -4.92 2.41 1.67
N ILE A 102 -4.82 2.36 3.01
CA ILE A 102 -4.59 3.56 3.83
C ILE A 102 -3.26 4.21 3.46
N GLY A 103 -2.18 3.42 3.35
CA GLY A 103 -0.88 3.91 2.92
C GLY A 103 -0.94 4.53 1.51
N TYR A 104 -1.70 3.90 0.61
CA TYR A 104 -1.92 4.40 -0.74
C TYR A 104 -2.64 5.74 -0.78
N PHE A 105 -3.64 5.92 0.07
CA PHE A 105 -4.39 7.18 0.16
C PHE A 105 -3.49 8.31 0.67
N TYR A 106 -2.63 8.05 1.66
CA TYR A 106 -1.61 9.00 2.08
C TYR A 106 -0.56 9.29 1.00
N GLN A 107 -0.13 8.30 0.20
CA GLN A 107 0.86 8.52 -0.85
C GLN A 107 0.34 9.44 -1.96
N PHE A 108 -0.96 9.34 -2.30
CA PHE A 108 -1.54 10.04 -3.46
C PHE A 108 -2.59 11.10 -3.09
N GLY A 109 -2.81 11.36 -1.80
CA GLY A 109 -3.75 12.36 -1.30
C GLY A 109 -5.20 12.06 -1.66
N ILE A 110 -5.65 10.80 -1.50
CA ILE A 110 -7.04 10.40 -1.77
C ILE A 110 -7.83 10.53 -0.47
N GLY A 111 -8.65 11.58 -0.35
CA GLY A 111 -9.41 11.84 0.88
C GLY A 111 -8.55 12.23 2.09
N THR A 112 -7.29 12.59 1.86
CA THR A 112 -6.32 13.02 2.88
C THR A 112 -5.24 13.87 2.23
N GLU A 113 -4.38 14.50 3.04
CA GLU A 113 -3.18 15.18 2.56
C GLU A 113 -2.10 14.17 2.17
N ILE A 114 -1.22 14.57 1.24
CA ILE A 114 -0.09 13.73 0.84
C ILE A 114 0.90 13.62 2.00
N SER A 115 1.16 12.40 2.47
CA SER A 115 2.17 12.13 3.48
C SER A 115 2.90 10.81 3.21
N TYR A 116 4.08 10.90 2.60
CA TYR A 116 4.93 9.73 2.33
C TYR A 116 5.47 9.06 3.62
N ARG A 117 5.61 9.84 4.69
CA ARG A 117 6.00 9.33 6.01
C ARG A 117 4.91 8.41 6.58
N LEU A 118 3.66 8.86 6.54
CA LEU A 118 2.53 8.03 6.98
C LEU A 118 2.29 6.86 6.01
N ALA A 119 2.40 7.09 4.70
CA ALA A 119 2.31 6.03 3.70
C ALA A 119 3.31 4.89 3.98
N SER A 120 4.60 5.21 4.16
CA SER A 120 5.63 4.21 4.46
C SER A 120 5.37 3.47 5.79
N LYS A 121 4.90 4.18 6.81
CA LYS A 121 4.49 3.58 8.09
C LYS A 121 3.35 2.58 7.91
N PHE A 122 2.31 2.93 7.16
CA PHE A 122 1.17 2.03 6.91
C PHE A 122 1.58 0.84 6.04
N TYR A 123 2.36 1.04 4.99
CA TYR A 123 2.91 -0.05 4.19
C TYR A 123 3.77 -1.01 5.01
N SER A 124 4.58 -0.51 5.93
CA SER A 124 5.41 -1.36 6.81
C SER A 124 4.60 -2.20 7.80
N ARG A 125 3.35 -1.82 8.08
CA ARG A 125 2.46 -2.52 9.02
C ARG A 125 1.70 -3.68 8.38
N SER A 126 1.72 -3.82 7.06
CA SER A 126 1.09 -4.96 6.41
C SER A 126 1.82 -6.24 6.82
N ASN A 127 1.20 -7.12 7.61
CA ASN A 127 1.84 -8.32 8.17
C ASN A 127 1.07 -9.60 7.79
N ILE A 128 1.77 -10.60 7.24
CA ILE A 128 1.20 -11.94 6.99
C ILE A 128 0.81 -12.64 8.30
N GLN A 129 1.45 -12.34 9.44
CA GLN A 129 1.18 -13.04 10.70
C GLN A 129 -0.26 -12.83 11.21
N ASP A 130 -0.97 -11.80 10.74
CA ASP A 130 -2.40 -11.62 11.01
C ASP A 130 -3.29 -12.69 10.38
N LYS A 131 -2.74 -13.48 9.44
CA LYS A 131 -3.32 -14.73 8.92
C LYS A 131 -3.58 -15.76 10.03
N LYS A 132 -2.80 -15.74 11.12
CA LYS A 132 -2.93 -16.69 12.24
C LYS A 132 -3.86 -16.22 13.35
N THR A 133 -4.09 -14.92 13.51
CA THR A 133 -4.75 -14.37 14.70
C THR A 133 -6.27 -14.18 14.55
N SER A 134 -6.85 -14.25 13.35
CA SER A 134 -8.18 -13.67 13.12
C SER A 134 -9.29 -14.59 12.61
N TYR A 135 -9.03 -15.70 11.90
CA TYR A 135 -10.12 -16.46 11.27
C TYR A 135 -9.98 -17.99 11.41
N SER A 136 -10.33 -18.53 12.57
CA SER A 136 -10.85 -19.90 12.66
C SER A 136 -12.33 -19.88 12.24
N LEU A 137 -12.59 -19.71 10.94
CA LEU A 137 -13.91 -19.89 10.36
C LEU A 137 -13.79 -20.99 9.30
N ASN A 138 -14.45 -22.12 9.53
CA ASN A 138 -14.50 -23.23 8.59
C ASN A 138 -15.56 -22.96 7.49
N ASN A 139 -15.44 -21.86 6.72
CA ASN A 139 -16.39 -21.46 5.66
C ASN A 139 -15.70 -20.61 4.56
N SER A 140 -16.43 -20.34 3.45
CA SER A 140 -16.02 -19.51 2.30
C SER A 140 -15.50 -18.10 2.65
N ASP A 141 -16.02 -17.50 3.71
CA ASP A 141 -15.60 -16.16 4.15
C ASP A 141 -14.13 -16.14 4.59
N SER A 142 -13.63 -17.24 5.16
CA SER A 142 -12.22 -17.37 5.56
C SER A 142 -11.26 -17.30 4.36
N LEU A 143 -11.64 -17.94 3.24
CA LEU A 143 -10.84 -17.88 2.00
C LEU A 143 -10.79 -16.46 1.44
N PHE A 144 -11.94 -15.79 1.35
CA PHE A 144 -12.02 -14.41 0.88
C PHE A 144 -11.15 -13.44 1.71
N PHE A 145 -11.20 -13.54 3.04
CA PHE A 145 -10.37 -12.70 3.92
C PHE A 145 -8.89 -13.07 3.86
N ASN A 146 -8.53 -14.35 3.67
CA ASN A 146 -7.14 -14.75 3.47
C ASN A 146 -6.54 -14.11 2.22
N ASP A 147 -7.31 -14.08 1.12
CA ASP A 147 -6.90 -13.42 -0.11
C ASP A 147 -6.68 -11.92 0.12
N PHE A 148 -7.56 -11.26 0.88
CA PHE A 148 -7.40 -9.85 1.25
C PHE A 148 -6.15 -9.59 2.07
N ILE A 149 -5.87 -10.43 3.08
CA ILE A 149 -4.68 -10.30 3.93
C ILE A 149 -3.40 -10.48 3.10
N GLU A 150 -3.38 -11.48 2.22
CA GLU A 150 -2.23 -11.74 1.36
C GLU A 150 -2.00 -10.60 0.36
N ASN A 151 -3.05 -10.14 -0.32
CA ASN A 151 -2.94 -9.00 -1.21
C ASN A 151 -2.52 -7.72 -0.48
N ASN A 152 -3.09 -7.44 0.69
CA ASN A 152 -2.69 -6.32 1.53
C ASN A 152 -1.18 -6.35 1.85
N TYR A 153 -0.66 -7.52 2.23
CA TYR A 153 0.76 -7.69 2.50
C TYR A 153 1.62 -7.38 1.28
N ASN A 154 1.30 -7.99 0.13
CA ASN A 154 2.10 -7.81 -1.07
C ASN A 154 2.05 -6.37 -1.59
N ILE A 155 0.86 -5.76 -1.62
CA ILE A 155 0.70 -4.36 -2.03
C ILE A 155 1.49 -3.44 -1.10
N GLY A 156 1.42 -3.65 0.22
CA GLY A 156 2.20 -2.88 1.19
C GLY A 156 3.71 -3.01 0.94
N LYS A 157 4.21 -4.24 0.75
CA LYS A 157 5.63 -4.50 0.46
C LYS A 157 6.10 -3.85 -0.85
N ILE A 158 5.35 -4.01 -1.94
CA ILE A 158 5.67 -3.42 -3.24
C ILE A 158 5.64 -1.90 -3.18
N SER A 159 4.64 -1.32 -2.52
CA SER A 159 4.53 0.13 -2.40
C SER A 159 5.63 0.71 -1.51
N LEU A 160 6.02 0.02 -0.44
CA LEU A 160 7.18 0.40 0.37
C LEU A 160 8.49 0.31 -0.43
N ALA A 161 8.64 -0.73 -1.24
CA ALA A 161 9.80 -0.89 -2.13
C ALA A 161 9.89 0.26 -3.13
N TYR A 162 8.76 0.67 -3.73
CA TYR A 162 8.69 1.83 -4.60
C TYR A 162 9.20 3.11 -3.90
N LEU A 163 8.78 3.35 -2.66
CA LEU A 163 9.27 4.51 -1.89
C LEU A 163 10.79 4.45 -1.66
N TYR A 164 11.35 3.28 -1.33
CA TYR A 164 12.79 3.10 -1.16
C TYR A 164 13.56 3.23 -2.49
N PHE A 165 13.02 2.72 -3.59
CA PHE A 165 13.67 2.76 -4.90
C PHE A 165 13.84 4.19 -5.42
N TYR A 166 12.84 5.05 -5.19
CA TYR A 166 12.86 6.44 -5.64
C TYR A 166 13.23 7.46 -4.54
N GLY A 167 13.51 7.01 -3.31
CA GLY A 167 13.81 7.89 -2.18
C GLY A 167 12.66 8.84 -1.79
N ILE A 168 11.40 8.40 -1.93
CA ILE A 168 10.22 9.24 -1.71
C ILE A 168 9.80 9.16 -0.24
N GLY A 169 10.07 10.25 0.52
CA GLY A 169 9.74 10.34 1.94
C GLY A 169 10.54 9.40 2.87
N VAL A 170 11.44 8.61 2.30
CA VAL A 170 12.42 7.75 2.96
C VAL A 170 13.76 7.92 2.25
N LYS A 171 14.86 7.59 2.91
CA LYS A 171 16.17 7.56 2.25
C LYS A 171 16.16 6.48 1.17
N GLU A 172 16.65 6.82 -0.02
CA GLU A 172 16.81 5.87 -1.13
C GLU A 172 17.63 4.65 -0.68
N ASP A 173 17.12 3.45 -0.96
CA ASP A 173 17.73 2.17 -0.60
C ASP A 173 17.28 1.08 -1.59
N ASN A 174 17.97 1.00 -2.72
CA ASN A 174 17.59 0.12 -3.82
C ASN A 174 17.79 -1.37 -3.48
N GLN A 175 18.71 -1.70 -2.56
CA GLN A 175 18.87 -3.06 -2.05
C GLN A 175 17.67 -3.47 -1.22
N LYS A 176 17.20 -2.59 -0.33
CA LYS A 176 15.98 -2.83 0.44
C LYS A 176 14.74 -2.90 -0.45
N ALA A 177 14.65 -2.06 -1.47
CA ALA A 177 13.58 -2.14 -2.46
C ALA A 177 13.55 -3.50 -3.17
N PHE A 178 14.71 -3.97 -3.64
CA PHE A 178 14.83 -5.29 -4.26
C PHE A 178 14.36 -6.42 -3.33
N LEU A 179 14.84 -6.45 -2.08
CA LEU A 179 14.48 -7.48 -1.11
C LEU A 179 12.96 -7.51 -0.87
N LEU A 180 12.34 -6.34 -0.67
CA LEU A 180 10.91 -6.21 -0.44
C LEU A 180 10.07 -6.72 -1.63
N CYS A 181 10.46 -6.39 -2.87
CA CYS A 181 9.74 -6.88 -4.04
C CYS A 181 9.98 -8.37 -4.32
N ASN A 182 11.19 -8.87 -4.10
CA ASN A 182 11.54 -10.26 -4.35
C ASN A 182 10.73 -11.23 -3.46
N GLU A 183 10.40 -10.83 -2.23
CA GLU A 183 9.48 -11.58 -1.34
C GLU A 183 8.07 -11.77 -1.95
N THR A 184 7.64 -10.86 -2.82
CA THR A 184 6.27 -10.80 -3.37
C THR A 184 6.14 -11.35 -4.80
N ILE A 185 7.24 -11.80 -5.40
CA ILE A 185 7.31 -12.11 -6.83
C ILE A 185 6.41 -13.27 -7.27
N LYS A 186 6.06 -14.16 -6.34
CA LYS A 186 5.23 -15.37 -6.59
C LYS A 186 3.82 -15.05 -7.09
N ASN A 187 3.34 -13.84 -6.82
CA ASN A 187 1.96 -13.45 -7.04
C ASN A 187 1.77 -12.53 -8.27
N ASN A 188 2.82 -12.39 -9.10
CA ASN A 188 2.77 -11.73 -10.42
C ASN A 188 2.21 -10.29 -10.43
N TYR A 189 2.46 -9.51 -9.39
CA TYR A 189 2.11 -8.09 -9.36
C TYR A 189 2.98 -7.31 -10.37
N GLY A 190 2.34 -6.64 -11.34
CA GLY A 190 3.04 -5.93 -12.43
C GLY A 190 4.07 -4.90 -11.95
N LEU A 191 3.71 -4.06 -10.96
CA LEU A 191 4.64 -3.09 -10.38
C LEU A 191 5.82 -3.77 -9.65
N GLY A 192 5.56 -4.88 -8.94
CA GLY A 192 6.61 -5.62 -8.25
C GLY A 192 7.62 -6.24 -9.22
N GLN A 193 7.14 -6.85 -10.31
CA GLN A 193 7.99 -7.40 -11.37
C GLN A 193 8.81 -6.31 -12.06
N TYR A 194 8.20 -5.16 -12.36
CA TYR A 194 8.89 -4.01 -12.93
C TYR A 194 10.05 -3.54 -12.04
N LEU A 195 9.80 -3.34 -10.74
CA LEU A 195 10.81 -2.89 -9.79
C LEU A 195 11.97 -3.90 -9.64
N VAL A 196 11.67 -5.20 -9.62
CA VAL A 196 12.70 -6.24 -9.62
C VAL A 196 13.54 -6.18 -10.91
N GLY A 197 12.89 -6.09 -12.08
CA GLY A 197 13.58 -5.94 -13.36
C GLY A 197 14.49 -4.71 -13.39
N LYS A 198 14.05 -3.58 -12.83
CA LYS A 198 14.86 -2.38 -12.70
C LYS A 198 16.04 -2.55 -11.76
N CYS A 199 15.86 -3.23 -10.64
CA CYS A 199 16.97 -3.54 -9.73
C CYS A 199 18.04 -4.41 -10.40
N PHE A 200 17.66 -5.38 -11.24
CA PHE A 200 18.61 -6.19 -12.01
C PHE A 200 19.33 -5.38 -13.09
N GLU A 201 18.60 -4.54 -13.82
CA GLU A 201 19.19 -3.67 -14.87
C GLU A 201 20.27 -2.76 -14.28
N GLU A 202 20.05 -2.23 -13.07
CA GLU A 202 20.97 -1.33 -12.38
C GLU A 202 21.98 -2.04 -11.48
N GLY A 203 21.93 -3.38 -11.38
CA GLY A 203 22.87 -4.18 -10.60
C GLY A 203 22.75 -3.97 -9.09
N TYR A 204 21.55 -3.86 -8.55
CA TYR A 204 21.30 -3.76 -7.09
C TYR A 204 21.02 -5.10 -6.41
N ASP A 205 20.92 -6.19 -7.17
CA ASP A 205 20.72 -7.56 -6.70
C ASP A 205 21.99 -8.22 -6.15
N VAL A 206 23.17 -7.62 -6.35
CA VAL A 206 24.49 -8.22 -6.07
C VAL A 206 24.72 -8.63 -4.61
N ALA A 207 23.95 -8.09 -3.67
CA ALA A 207 23.99 -8.50 -2.27
C ALA A 207 23.09 -9.71 -1.95
N PHE A 208 22.20 -10.09 -2.86
CA PHE A 208 21.30 -11.22 -2.72
C PHE A 208 22.01 -12.51 -3.10
N LYS A 209 22.35 -13.33 -2.09
CA LYS A 209 22.86 -14.68 -2.33
C LYS A 209 21.71 -15.57 -2.77
N TRP A 210 21.67 -15.88 -4.06
CA TRP A 210 20.77 -16.88 -4.59
C TRP A 210 21.07 -18.24 -3.96
N PRO A 211 20.05 -19.02 -3.56
CA PRO A 211 20.25 -20.42 -3.25
C PRO A 211 20.86 -21.09 -4.48
N SER A 212 22.06 -21.66 -4.34
CA SER A 212 22.66 -22.47 -5.39
C SER A 212 21.70 -23.64 -5.70
N ILE A 213 21.46 -23.85 -6.99
CA ILE A 213 20.76 -25.05 -7.45
C ILE A 213 21.81 -26.15 -7.44
N ASP A 214 21.88 -26.88 -6.34
CA ASP A 214 22.64 -28.13 -6.24
C ASP A 214 21.87 -29.30 -6.89
#